data_AF-A0A401PIR1-F1
#
_entry.id   AF-A0A401PIR1-F1
#
_cell.length_a   1.000
_cell.length_b   1.000
_cell.length_c   1.000
_cell.angle_alpha   90.00
_cell.angle_beta   90.00
_cell.angle_gamma   90.00
#
_symmetry.space_group_name_H-M   'P 1'
#
loop_
_entity.id
_entity.type
_entity.pdbx_description
1 polymer ?
#
loop_
_entity_poly.entity_id
_entity_poly.type
_entity_poly.pdbx_seq_one_letter_code
_entity_poly.pdbx_strand_id
1 'polypeptide(L)'
;MDSDSGVLKLHPSLFLLLLVLGRLYPSPLDGTCSALRLAPFVPFIIRCAHSPVHRSREMAARALVPFVAVDCILPMAQSLLETLPAPTDLCIRQNHIHGTLLQAVHLLRSHFDSKQRTNSSLHQELHDIIGCTRAKIWLATRQNPCLLTRATFLDVIDILCYYLNKSKTIAPEIQNFWEATHHIILESELYTDGQTFSPVPGLIQWQRTITKLTLSLLVTSVSLQPMSLSPDAIHELTSGTAEFQPSLILSHLLCSKFLEVRFLTLETVLLWLEEMDSNQVKETNGNVLFLLSQVEDTLKKLAVQEKHPECLAKVLKILCHLKIETLFPWIASTSVMSEAKLLKWILSIAETRNISLEMQSVTLTLASKLVIHLMLKKQEKSLDSITQDLRQWVHLVAQSCGVEQQTEIRLTAAKVLIDAVPSLLANKQLYFDILDTLTLWKCIFILLQDEEQVVRDKATDIIQMIPHFLKACKKD
;
A
#
# COMPACT_ATOMS: atom_id res chain seq x y z
N MET A 1 -1.00 -20.99 -33.01
CA MET A 1 -0.74 -21.86 -31.84
C MET A 1 0.34 -22.84 -32.25
N ASP A 2 1.31 -23.09 -31.38
CA ASP A 2 2.53 -23.86 -31.68
C ASP A 2 2.20 -25.07 -32.55
N SER A 3 2.66 -25.02 -33.79
CA SER A 3 2.70 -26.20 -34.63
C SER A 3 3.92 -27.02 -34.23
N ASP A 4 3.83 -28.35 -34.31
CA ASP A 4 4.97 -29.26 -34.10
C ASP A 4 6.16 -28.94 -35.02
N SER A 5 5.96 -28.07 -36.02
CA SER A 5 6.98 -27.52 -36.91
C SER A 5 7.79 -26.33 -36.35
N GLY A 6 7.53 -25.84 -35.13
CA GLY A 6 8.27 -24.72 -34.54
C GLY A 6 8.01 -23.34 -35.15
N VAL A 7 7.06 -23.23 -36.10
CA VAL A 7 6.71 -21.97 -36.76
C VAL A 7 5.68 -21.19 -35.94
N LEU A 8 6.04 -19.98 -35.53
CA LEU A 8 5.19 -19.10 -34.72
C LEU A 8 4.07 -18.49 -35.57
N LYS A 9 2.90 -19.13 -35.57
CA LYS A 9 1.70 -18.61 -36.27
C LYS A 9 0.98 -17.56 -35.42
N LEU A 10 1.19 -16.29 -35.75
CA LEU A 10 0.45 -15.16 -35.20
C LEU A 10 -0.91 -15.02 -35.90
N HIS A 11 -1.96 -14.80 -35.11
CA HIS A 11 -3.31 -14.52 -35.60
C HIS A 11 -3.73 -13.12 -35.13
N PRO A 12 -3.53 -12.05 -35.93
CA PRO A 12 -3.80 -10.67 -35.51
C PRO A 12 -5.25 -10.41 -35.06
N SER A 13 -6.22 -11.14 -35.64
CA SER A 13 -7.63 -11.05 -35.28
C SER A 13 -7.99 -11.70 -33.96
N LEU A 14 -7.12 -12.55 -33.39
CA LEU A 14 -7.42 -13.30 -32.16
C LEU A 14 -7.68 -12.35 -30.98
N PHE A 15 -6.86 -11.30 -30.85
CA PHE A 15 -7.03 -10.33 -29.77
C PHE A 15 -8.39 -9.61 -29.86
N LEU A 16 -8.79 -9.20 -31.07
CA LEU A 16 -10.08 -8.53 -31.30
C LEU A 16 -11.25 -9.48 -31.01
N LEU A 17 -11.16 -10.74 -31.43
CA LEU A 17 -12.18 -11.76 -31.12
C LEU A 17 -12.30 -11.96 -29.61
N LEU A 18 -11.19 -12.12 -28.89
CA LEU A 18 -11.21 -12.26 -27.43
C LEU A 18 -11.77 -11.02 -26.72
N LEU A 19 -11.52 -9.82 -27.26
CA LEU A 19 -12.08 -8.58 -26.72
C LEU A 19 -13.60 -8.53 -26.89
N VAL A 20 -14.12 -8.96 -28.05
CA VAL A 20 -15.57 -9.07 -28.28
C VAL A 20 -16.18 -10.14 -27.36
N LEU A 21 -15.57 -11.32 -27.29
CA LEU A 21 -16.03 -12.42 -26.44
C LEU A 21 -16.07 -12.00 -24.96
N GLY A 22 -15.03 -11.32 -24.46
CA GLY A 22 -14.99 -10.85 -23.06
C GLY A 22 -15.98 -9.75 -22.71
N ARG A 23 -16.75 -9.24 -23.68
CA ARG A 23 -17.87 -8.32 -23.46
C ARG A 23 -19.23 -8.97 -23.69
N LEU A 24 -19.28 -10.24 -24.07
CA LEU A 24 -20.52 -10.98 -24.13
C LEU A 24 -20.95 -11.29 -22.70
N TYR A 25 -22.20 -10.95 -22.38
CA TYR A 25 -22.83 -11.37 -21.13
C TYR A 25 -23.74 -12.56 -21.46
N PRO A 26 -23.64 -13.69 -20.73
CA PRO A 26 -24.55 -14.79 -20.93
C PRO A 26 -25.97 -14.32 -20.60
N SER A 27 -26.93 -14.74 -21.42
CA SER A 27 -28.32 -14.38 -21.19
C SER A 27 -28.84 -15.13 -19.95
N PRO A 28 -29.64 -14.51 -19.06
CA PRO A 28 -30.30 -15.23 -17.97
C PRO A 28 -31.18 -16.41 -18.45
N LEU A 29 -31.51 -16.44 -19.74
CA LEU A 29 -32.31 -17.47 -20.40
C LEU A 29 -31.49 -18.60 -21.05
N ASP A 30 -30.16 -18.60 -20.93
CA ASP A 30 -29.27 -19.60 -21.57
C ASP A 30 -29.45 -21.05 -21.06
N GLY A 31 -30.37 -21.27 -20.10
CA GLY A 31 -30.70 -22.58 -19.56
C GLY A 31 -31.83 -23.34 -20.27
N THR A 32 -32.72 -22.70 -21.04
CA THR A 32 -33.99 -23.37 -21.41
C THR A 32 -34.29 -23.52 -22.90
N CYS A 33 -33.87 -22.64 -23.82
CA CYS A 33 -34.21 -22.79 -25.26
C CYS A 33 -33.36 -21.95 -26.24
N SER A 34 -32.09 -21.61 -25.94
CA SER A 34 -31.25 -20.85 -26.88
C SER A 34 -30.40 -21.77 -27.79
N ALA A 35 -30.55 -21.60 -29.11
CA ALA A 35 -29.70 -22.24 -30.14
C ALA A 35 -28.25 -21.72 -30.14
N LEU A 36 -27.96 -20.69 -29.34
CA LEU A 36 -26.67 -19.99 -29.23
C LEU A 36 -26.07 -20.19 -27.84
N ARG A 37 -25.88 -21.44 -27.41
CA ARG A 37 -25.15 -21.73 -26.17
C ARG A 37 -23.72 -21.24 -26.33
N LEU A 38 -23.23 -20.46 -25.36
CA LEU A 38 -21.86 -19.96 -25.34
C LEU A 38 -20.85 -21.00 -24.80
N ALA A 39 -21.32 -22.04 -24.10
CA ALA A 39 -20.50 -23.12 -23.55
C ALA A 39 -19.54 -23.83 -24.55
N PRO A 40 -19.91 -24.08 -25.83
CA PRO A 40 -19.00 -24.68 -26.81
C PRO A 40 -17.75 -23.83 -27.12
N PHE A 41 -17.76 -22.53 -26.82
CA PHE A 41 -16.60 -21.66 -27.02
C PHE A 41 -15.54 -21.81 -25.90
N VAL A 42 -15.92 -22.31 -24.73
CA VAL A 42 -15.05 -22.41 -23.55
C VAL A 42 -13.73 -23.16 -23.84
N PRO A 43 -13.72 -24.36 -24.45
CA PRO A 43 -12.48 -25.07 -24.74
C PRO A 43 -11.54 -24.29 -25.68
N PHE A 44 -12.10 -23.52 -26.61
CA PHE A 44 -11.31 -22.68 -27.52
C PHE A 44 -10.70 -21.48 -26.79
N ILE A 45 -11.45 -20.85 -25.88
CA ILE A 45 -10.94 -19.76 -25.04
C ILE A 45 -9.84 -20.28 -24.10
N ILE A 46 -10.02 -21.45 -23.46
CA ILE A 46 -9.00 -22.11 -22.66
C ILE A 46 -7.72 -22.31 -23.47
N ARG A 47 -7.83 -22.85 -24.68
CA ARG A 47 -6.68 -23.07 -25.56
C ARG A 47 -5.98 -21.76 -25.95
N CYS A 48 -6.68 -20.63 -26.01
CA CYS A 48 -6.09 -19.31 -26.30
C CYS A 48 -5.10 -18.84 -25.21
N ALA A 49 -5.21 -19.37 -23.99
CA ALA A 49 -4.26 -19.14 -22.92
C ALA A 49 -2.84 -19.65 -23.24
N HIS A 50 -2.70 -20.57 -24.20
CA HIS A 50 -1.38 -21.08 -24.61
C HIS A 50 -0.70 -20.20 -25.68
N SER A 51 -1.23 -19.02 -25.98
CA SER A 51 -0.66 -18.12 -26.98
C SER A 51 0.75 -17.66 -26.61
N PRO A 52 1.69 -17.56 -27.57
CA PRO A 52 2.99 -16.92 -27.33
C PRO A 52 2.88 -15.40 -27.09
N VAL A 53 1.74 -14.79 -27.43
CA VAL A 53 1.49 -13.35 -27.26
C VAL A 53 0.89 -13.10 -25.88
N HIS A 54 1.61 -12.36 -25.03
CA HIS A 54 1.20 -12.01 -23.66
C HIS A 54 -0.24 -11.47 -23.58
N ARG A 55 -0.53 -10.42 -24.36
CA ARG A 55 -1.85 -9.77 -24.38
C ARG A 55 -2.98 -10.72 -24.77
N SER A 56 -2.71 -11.69 -25.65
CA SER A 56 -3.72 -12.69 -26.02
C SER A 56 -4.05 -13.61 -24.85
N ARG A 57 -3.07 -13.95 -24.01
CA ARG A 57 -3.29 -14.76 -22.80
C ARG A 57 -4.09 -14.00 -21.76
N GLU A 58 -3.74 -12.73 -21.50
CA GLU A 58 -4.51 -11.85 -20.62
C GLU A 58 -5.96 -11.71 -21.09
N MET A 59 -6.15 -11.50 -22.40
CA MET A 59 -7.49 -11.38 -22.93
C MET A 59 -8.26 -12.69 -22.93
N ALA A 60 -7.62 -13.83 -23.16
CA ALA A 60 -8.26 -15.14 -23.05
C ALA A 60 -8.73 -15.41 -21.61
N ALA A 61 -7.97 -14.96 -20.61
CA ALA A 61 -8.38 -15.09 -19.22
C ALA A 61 -9.60 -14.23 -18.87
N ARG A 62 -9.61 -12.97 -19.29
CA ARG A 62 -10.78 -12.08 -19.11
C ARG A 62 -12.00 -12.58 -19.88
N ALA A 63 -11.78 -13.06 -21.10
CA ALA A 63 -12.84 -13.56 -21.96
C ALA A 63 -13.48 -14.85 -21.44
N LEU A 64 -12.78 -15.64 -20.62
CA LEU A 64 -13.33 -16.88 -20.08
C LEU A 64 -14.43 -16.64 -19.06
N VAL A 65 -14.25 -15.66 -18.16
CA VAL A 65 -15.13 -15.40 -17.00
C VAL A 65 -16.63 -15.37 -17.36
N PRO A 66 -17.11 -14.59 -18.34
CA PRO A 66 -18.55 -14.53 -18.64
C PRO A 66 -19.12 -15.82 -19.23
N PHE A 67 -18.29 -16.78 -19.66
CA PHE A 67 -18.74 -18.04 -20.26
C PHE A 67 -18.89 -19.16 -19.23
N VAL A 68 -18.52 -18.91 -17.97
CA VAL A 68 -18.55 -19.90 -16.90
C VAL A 68 -19.70 -19.57 -15.96
N ALA A 69 -20.63 -20.52 -15.80
CA ALA A 69 -21.71 -20.38 -14.83
C ALA A 69 -21.15 -20.24 -13.42
N VAL A 70 -21.81 -19.45 -12.56
CA VAL A 70 -21.24 -19.02 -11.27
C VAL A 70 -20.95 -20.20 -10.33
N ASP A 71 -21.75 -21.26 -10.42
CA ASP A 71 -21.58 -22.55 -9.72
C ASP A 71 -20.45 -23.41 -10.29
N CYS A 72 -20.03 -23.18 -11.54
CA CYS A 72 -18.89 -23.88 -12.16
C CYS A 72 -17.56 -23.13 -12.04
N ILE A 73 -17.53 -21.93 -11.45
CA ILE A 73 -16.29 -21.11 -11.40
C ILE A 73 -15.19 -21.80 -10.58
N LEU A 74 -15.48 -22.25 -9.35
CA LEU A 74 -14.49 -22.93 -8.50
C LEU A 74 -14.07 -24.29 -9.07
N PRO A 75 -15.00 -25.18 -9.51
CA PRO A 75 -14.63 -26.42 -10.20
C PRO A 75 -13.75 -26.19 -11.44
N MET A 76 -14.03 -25.16 -12.24
CA MET A 76 -13.21 -24.85 -13.41
C MET A 76 -11.83 -24.31 -13.03
N ALA A 77 -11.74 -23.46 -12.00
CA ALA A 77 -10.46 -22.98 -11.50
C ALA A 77 -9.61 -24.13 -10.97
N GLN A 78 -10.21 -25.06 -10.21
CA GLN A 78 -9.55 -26.29 -9.75
C GLN A 78 -9.03 -27.11 -10.94
N SER A 79 -9.88 -27.41 -11.92
CA SER A 79 -9.49 -28.19 -13.10
C SER A 79 -8.32 -27.54 -13.86
N LEU A 80 -8.31 -26.21 -14.00
CA LEU A 80 -7.19 -25.50 -14.61
C LEU A 80 -5.90 -25.65 -13.79
N LEU A 81 -5.95 -25.55 -12.46
CA LEU A 81 -4.79 -25.73 -11.60
C LEU A 81 -4.23 -27.17 -11.64
N GLU A 82 -5.12 -28.16 -11.76
CA GLU A 82 -4.74 -29.57 -11.93
C GLU A 82 -3.96 -29.83 -13.23
N THR A 83 -4.25 -29.09 -14.31
CA THR A 83 -3.53 -29.21 -15.59
C THR A 83 -2.09 -28.67 -15.57
N LEU A 84 -1.69 -27.95 -14.51
CA LEU A 84 -0.35 -27.39 -14.40
C LEU A 84 0.70 -28.51 -14.25
N PRO A 85 1.92 -28.33 -14.77
CA PRO A 85 2.94 -29.38 -14.73
C PRO A 85 3.45 -29.66 -13.30
N ALA A 86 4.00 -30.87 -13.12
CA ALA A 86 4.84 -31.23 -11.99
C ALA A 86 6.29 -30.75 -12.24
N PRO A 87 7.12 -30.56 -11.18
CA PRO A 87 8.50 -30.10 -11.35
C PRO A 87 9.38 -31.11 -12.12
N THR A 88 8.96 -32.38 -12.17
CA THR A 88 9.65 -33.47 -12.87
C THR A 88 9.24 -33.63 -14.35
N ASP A 89 8.31 -32.81 -14.84
CA ASP A 89 7.82 -32.94 -16.21
C ASP A 89 8.89 -32.54 -17.23
N LEU A 90 9.04 -33.37 -18.27
CA LEU A 90 10.10 -33.22 -19.29
C LEU A 90 9.96 -31.96 -20.16
N CYS A 91 8.74 -31.39 -20.27
CA CYS A 91 8.47 -30.24 -21.13
C CYS A 91 7.66 -29.17 -20.40
N ILE A 92 8.36 -28.21 -19.80
CA ILE A 92 7.75 -27.09 -19.07
C ILE A 92 7.54 -25.91 -20.02
N ARG A 93 6.31 -25.71 -20.49
CA ARG A 93 5.96 -24.58 -21.38
C ARG A 93 5.44 -23.39 -20.57
N GLN A 94 6.35 -22.49 -20.20
CA GLN A 94 6.03 -21.30 -19.39
C GLN A 94 4.87 -20.46 -19.92
N ASN A 95 4.74 -20.36 -21.24
CA ASN A 95 3.66 -19.59 -21.82
C ASN A 95 2.28 -20.17 -21.52
N HIS A 96 2.19 -21.51 -21.52
CA HIS A 96 0.98 -22.25 -21.23
C HIS A 96 0.64 -22.09 -19.75
N ILE A 97 1.61 -22.34 -18.87
CA ILE A 97 1.45 -22.24 -17.41
C ILE A 97 0.92 -20.85 -17.04
N HIS A 98 1.59 -19.79 -17.50
CA HIS A 98 1.17 -18.42 -17.22
C HIS A 98 -0.24 -18.11 -17.72
N GLY A 99 -0.61 -18.58 -18.92
CA GLY A 99 -1.97 -18.37 -19.43
C GLY A 99 -3.03 -19.11 -18.63
N THR A 100 -2.78 -20.37 -18.27
CA THR A 100 -3.67 -21.18 -17.43
C THR A 100 -3.83 -20.53 -16.05
N LEU A 101 -2.74 -20.03 -15.46
CA LEU A 101 -2.78 -19.30 -14.19
C LEU A 101 -3.59 -18.01 -14.31
N LEU A 102 -3.43 -17.23 -15.39
CA LEU A 102 -4.24 -16.03 -15.61
C LEU A 102 -5.74 -16.36 -15.65
N GLN A 103 -6.12 -17.45 -16.31
CA GLN A 103 -7.52 -17.92 -16.34
C GLN A 103 -8.02 -18.27 -14.94
N ALA A 104 -7.25 -19.03 -14.16
CA ALA A 104 -7.59 -19.33 -12.77
C ALA A 104 -7.72 -18.05 -11.92
N VAL A 105 -6.77 -17.12 -12.02
CA VAL A 105 -6.80 -15.82 -11.30
C VAL A 105 -8.06 -15.04 -11.62
N HIS A 106 -8.44 -14.91 -12.89
CA HIS A 106 -9.62 -14.15 -13.29
C HIS A 106 -10.93 -14.80 -12.82
N LEU A 107 -11.01 -16.13 -12.85
CA LEU A 107 -12.14 -16.89 -12.31
C LEU A 107 -12.26 -16.71 -10.79
N LEU A 108 -11.16 -16.90 -10.05
CA LEU A 108 -11.15 -16.75 -8.58
C LEU A 108 -11.51 -15.32 -8.15
N ARG A 109 -10.94 -14.29 -8.79
CA ARG A 109 -11.31 -12.88 -8.52
C ARG A 109 -12.80 -12.65 -8.76
N SER A 110 -13.33 -13.11 -9.89
CA SER A 110 -14.76 -12.99 -10.19
C SER A 110 -15.65 -13.68 -9.17
N HIS A 111 -15.21 -14.81 -8.62
CA HIS A 111 -15.94 -15.51 -7.57
C HIS A 111 -15.97 -14.69 -6.26
N PHE A 112 -14.81 -14.27 -5.77
CA PHE A 112 -14.68 -13.61 -4.46
C PHE A 112 -15.13 -12.15 -4.43
N ASP A 113 -15.15 -11.46 -5.56
CA ASP A 113 -15.70 -10.10 -5.67
C ASP A 113 -17.23 -10.08 -5.62
N SER A 114 -17.88 -11.22 -5.87
CA SER A 114 -19.34 -11.33 -5.82
C SER A 114 -19.83 -11.31 -4.35
N LYS A 115 -20.48 -10.22 -3.94
CA LYS A 115 -20.97 -9.98 -2.56
C LYS A 115 -22.04 -10.97 -2.06
N GLN A 116 -22.41 -11.95 -2.86
CA GLN A 116 -23.50 -12.88 -2.58
C GLN A 116 -22.94 -14.29 -2.50
N ARG A 117 -22.57 -14.78 -1.30
CA ARG A 117 -22.74 -16.19 -0.90
C ARG A 117 -22.14 -16.47 0.48
N THR A 118 -22.95 -17.09 1.32
CA THR A 118 -22.58 -17.79 2.56
C THR A 118 -23.16 -19.20 2.44
N ASN A 119 -22.42 -20.12 1.82
CA ASN A 119 -22.85 -21.52 1.69
C ASN A 119 -21.74 -22.46 2.18
N SER A 120 -22.14 -23.48 2.94
CA SER A 120 -21.25 -24.50 3.51
C SER A 120 -20.56 -25.37 2.45
N SER A 121 -21.13 -25.52 1.25
CA SER A 121 -20.51 -26.24 0.12
C SER A 121 -19.24 -25.58 -0.43
N LEU A 122 -19.07 -24.28 -0.18
CA LEU A 122 -17.89 -23.52 -0.60
C LEU A 122 -16.61 -23.94 0.13
N HIS A 123 -16.74 -24.56 1.31
CA HIS A 123 -15.58 -24.99 2.07
C HIS A 123 -14.82 -26.12 1.36
N GLN A 124 -15.52 -27.15 0.86
CA GLN A 124 -14.84 -28.30 0.25
C GLN A 124 -14.13 -27.91 -1.06
N GLU A 125 -14.80 -27.21 -1.98
CA GLU A 125 -14.20 -26.78 -3.25
C GLU A 125 -12.97 -25.87 -3.03
N LEU A 126 -13.02 -25.03 -1.98
CA LEU A 126 -11.88 -24.21 -1.60
C LEU A 126 -10.72 -25.03 -1.02
N HIS A 127 -11.02 -26.04 -0.18
CA HIS A 127 -10.00 -26.98 0.31
C HIS A 127 -9.31 -27.72 -0.85
N ASP A 128 -10.08 -28.16 -1.84
CA ASP A 128 -9.53 -28.83 -3.02
C ASP A 128 -8.61 -27.89 -3.83
N ILE A 129 -9.04 -26.64 -4.04
CA ILE A 129 -8.21 -25.60 -4.69
C ILE A 129 -6.91 -25.35 -3.91
N ILE A 130 -6.98 -25.22 -2.58
CA ILE A 130 -5.79 -25.05 -1.72
C ILE A 130 -4.85 -26.25 -1.86
N GLY A 131 -5.41 -27.47 -1.87
CA GLY A 131 -4.66 -28.70 -2.12
C GLY A 131 -3.93 -28.68 -3.47
N CYS A 132 -4.63 -28.30 -4.55
CA CYS A 132 -4.06 -28.14 -5.88
C CYS A 132 -2.96 -27.07 -5.90
N THR A 133 -3.19 -25.91 -5.31
CA THR A 133 -2.19 -24.83 -5.23
C THR A 133 -0.95 -25.31 -4.45
N ARG A 134 -1.12 -26.01 -3.33
CA ARG A 134 -0.01 -26.53 -2.53
C ARG A 134 0.85 -27.52 -3.34
N ALA A 135 0.22 -28.40 -4.10
CA ALA A 135 0.91 -29.36 -4.97
C ALA A 135 1.76 -28.68 -6.07
N LYS A 136 1.51 -27.40 -6.37
CA LYS A 136 2.18 -26.63 -7.42
C LYS A 136 3.06 -25.48 -6.87
N ILE A 137 3.36 -25.47 -5.56
CA ILE A 137 4.14 -24.41 -4.90
C ILE A 137 5.49 -24.10 -5.56
N TRP A 138 6.12 -25.08 -6.20
CA TRP A 138 7.37 -24.90 -6.94
C TRP A 138 7.27 -23.80 -8.01
N LEU A 139 6.07 -23.51 -8.53
CA LEU A 139 5.82 -22.43 -9.48
C LEU A 139 6.06 -21.03 -8.91
N ALA A 140 6.02 -20.86 -7.59
CA ALA A 140 6.29 -19.60 -6.89
C ALA A 140 7.78 -19.43 -6.53
N THR A 141 8.52 -20.53 -6.42
CA THR A 141 9.91 -20.55 -5.94
C THR A 141 10.91 -20.41 -7.09
N ARG A 142 12.21 -20.40 -6.75
CA ARG A 142 13.32 -20.36 -7.71
C ARG A 142 13.40 -21.58 -8.62
N GLN A 143 12.70 -22.67 -8.31
CA GLN A 143 12.61 -23.82 -9.20
C GLN A 143 11.97 -23.43 -10.55
N ASN A 144 11.10 -22.42 -10.54
CA ASN A 144 10.55 -21.83 -11.75
C ASN A 144 11.37 -20.60 -12.19
N PRO A 145 12.10 -20.65 -13.32
CA PRO A 145 12.91 -19.51 -13.76
C PRO A 145 12.08 -18.34 -14.31
N CYS A 146 10.78 -18.51 -14.58
CA CYS A 146 9.95 -17.49 -15.21
C CYS A 146 9.26 -16.59 -14.17
N LEU A 147 9.72 -15.35 -14.04
CA LEU A 147 9.17 -14.36 -13.10
C LEU A 147 7.71 -14.01 -13.36
N LEU A 148 7.26 -13.98 -14.62
CA LEU A 148 5.84 -13.77 -14.96
C LEU A 148 4.95 -14.89 -14.41
N THR A 149 5.37 -16.14 -14.62
CA THR A 149 4.66 -17.31 -14.10
C THR A 149 4.64 -17.30 -12.57
N ARG A 150 5.80 -17.01 -11.94
CA ARG A 150 5.89 -16.87 -10.48
C ARG A 150 4.94 -15.80 -9.95
N ALA A 151 4.95 -14.61 -10.56
CA ALA A 151 4.07 -13.52 -10.19
C ALA A 151 2.59 -13.93 -10.27
N THR A 152 2.18 -14.55 -11.37
CA THR A 152 0.79 -14.95 -11.56
C THR A 152 0.38 -16.08 -10.59
N PHE A 153 1.32 -16.96 -10.22
CA PHE A 153 1.07 -17.97 -9.20
C PHE A 153 0.95 -17.34 -7.79
N LEU A 154 1.78 -16.35 -7.48
CA LEU A 154 1.66 -15.56 -6.25
C LEU A 154 0.33 -14.80 -6.18
N ASP A 155 -0.22 -14.33 -7.31
CA ASP A 155 -1.56 -13.75 -7.37
C ASP A 155 -2.64 -14.76 -6.93
N VAL A 156 -2.53 -16.04 -7.32
CA VAL A 156 -3.44 -17.09 -6.85
C VAL A 156 -3.32 -17.25 -5.33
N ILE A 157 -2.10 -17.31 -4.82
CA ILE A 157 -1.85 -17.41 -3.36
C ILE A 157 -2.43 -16.19 -2.63
N ASP A 158 -2.22 -14.98 -3.12
CA ASP A 158 -2.72 -13.73 -2.51
C ASP A 158 -4.25 -13.73 -2.43
N ILE A 159 -4.95 -14.16 -3.49
CA ILE A 159 -6.41 -14.28 -3.50
C ILE A 159 -6.88 -15.27 -2.43
N LEU A 160 -6.24 -16.45 -2.34
CA LEU A 160 -6.59 -17.48 -1.37
C LEU A 160 -6.31 -16.99 0.06
N CYS A 161 -5.13 -16.42 0.32
CA CYS A 161 -4.78 -15.83 1.62
C CYS A 161 -5.78 -14.76 2.04
N TYR A 162 -6.13 -13.83 1.16
CA TYR A 162 -7.10 -12.77 1.44
C TYR A 162 -8.47 -13.34 1.88
N TYR A 163 -8.94 -14.40 1.21
CA TYR A 163 -10.20 -15.03 1.58
C TYR A 163 -10.09 -15.81 2.89
N LEU A 164 -9.02 -16.58 3.07
CA LEU A 164 -8.78 -17.37 4.29
C LEU A 164 -8.66 -16.49 5.53
N ASN A 165 -8.11 -15.29 5.41
CA ASN A 165 -8.01 -14.33 6.51
C ASN A 165 -9.37 -13.79 6.99
N LYS A 166 -10.44 -13.94 6.18
CA LYS A 166 -11.82 -13.63 6.60
C LYS A 166 -12.48 -14.77 7.37
N SER A 167 -11.91 -15.98 7.32
CA SER A 167 -12.43 -17.14 8.06
C SER A 167 -12.12 -17.01 9.55
N LYS A 168 -13.12 -17.29 10.40
CA LYS A 168 -12.95 -17.27 11.87
C LYS A 168 -12.28 -18.52 12.43
N THR A 169 -12.16 -19.58 11.62
CA THR A 169 -11.63 -20.88 12.02
C THR A 169 -10.35 -21.19 11.28
N ILE A 170 -9.28 -21.44 12.04
CA ILE A 170 -7.97 -21.85 11.52
C ILE A 170 -7.94 -23.38 11.51
N ALA A 171 -8.23 -23.97 10.36
CA ALA A 171 -7.99 -25.40 10.13
C ALA A 171 -6.47 -25.65 9.95
N PRO A 172 -5.94 -26.82 10.30
CA PRO A 172 -4.51 -27.11 10.19
C PRO A 172 -3.98 -26.99 8.75
N GLU A 173 -4.82 -27.26 7.76
CA GLU A 173 -4.49 -27.09 6.34
C GLU A 173 -4.26 -25.63 5.95
N ILE A 174 -5.03 -24.70 6.53
CA ILE A 174 -4.89 -23.25 6.32
C ILE A 174 -3.57 -22.77 6.92
N GLN A 175 -3.25 -23.25 8.13
CA GLN A 175 -1.97 -22.95 8.77
C GLN A 175 -0.79 -23.44 7.93
N ASN A 176 -0.83 -24.70 7.46
CA ASN A 176 0.21 -25.24 6.57
C ASN A 176 0.37 -24.43 5.28
N PHE A 177 -0.73 -23.89 4.74
CA PHE A 177 -0.70 -23.04 3.55
C PHE A 177 -0.04 -21.68 3.84
N TRP A 178 -0.33 -21.06 4.98
CA TRP A 178 0.33 -19.83 5.40
C TRP A 178 1.82 -20.05 5.66
N GLU A 179 2.21 -21.10 6.37
CA GLU A 179 3.61 -21.46 6.62
C GLU A 179 4.39 -21.63 5.32
N ALA A 180 3.81 -22.34 4.34
CA ALA A 180 4.42 -22.49 3.03
C ALA A 180 4.53 -21.15 2.28
N THR A 181 3.56 -20.26 2.46
CA THR A 181 3.60 -18.91 1.88
C THR A 181 4.69 -18.05 2.52
N HIS A 182 4.84 -18.10 3.85
CA HIS A 182 5.94 -17.43 4.56
C HIS A 182 7.30 -17.92 4.07
N HIS A 183 7.46 -19.23 3.87
CA HIS A 183 8.69 -19.82 3.34
C HIS A 183 9.01 -19.29 1.93
N ILE A 184 8.02 -19.20 1.03
CA ILE A 184 8.18 -18.63 -0.32
C ILE A 184 8.71 -17.19 -0.24
N ILE A 185 8.19 -16.38 0.68
CA ILE A 185 8.58 -14.99 0.85
C ILE A 185 10.02 -14.90 1.37
N LEU A 186 10.33 -15.59 2.47
CA LEU A 186 11.63 -15.51 3.13
C LEU A 186 12.77 -16.06 2.26
N GLU A 187 12.52 -17.10 1.47
CA GLU A 187 13.51 -17.64 0.53
C GLU A 187 13.61 -16.86 -0.79
N SER A 188 12.77 -15.86 -1.00
CA SER A 188 12.75 -15.11 -2.25
C SER A 188 13.99 -14.23 -2.43
N GLU A 189 14.24 -13.88 -3.68
CA GLU A 189 15.28 -12.92 -4.07
C GLU A 189 15.05 -11.51 -3.52
N LEU A 190 13.88 -11.25 -2.91
CA LEU A 190 13.65 -10.01 -2.22
C LEU A 190 14.48 -9.94 -0.93
N TYR A 191 14.63 -11.07 -0.20
CA TYR A 191 15.27 -11.14 1.12
C TYR A 191 16.65 -11.76 1.12
N THR A 192 17.00 -12.55 0.10
CA THR A 192 18.36 -13.08 -0.01
C THR A 192 19.31 -12.02 -0.57
N ASP A 193 20.19 -11.51 0.28
CA ASP A 193 21.23 -10.56 -0.12
C ASP A 193 22.20 -11.16 -1.16
N GLY A 194 22.59 -10.34 -2.14
CA GLY A 194 23.71 -10.63 -3.04
C GLY A 194 23.40 -10.76 -4.53
N GLN A 195 22.13 -10.76 -4.95
CA GLN A 195 21.82 -10.92 -6.39
C GLN A 195 21.56 -9.59 -7.09
N THR A 196 22.41 -9.25 -8.05
CA THR A 196 22.11 -8.25 -9.08
C THR A 196 21.11 -8.86 -10.05
N PHE A 197 19.88 -8.35 -10.05
CA PHE A 197 18.93 -8.76 -11.08
C PHE A 197 19.35 -8.11 -12.39
N SER A 198 19.57 -8.93 -13.42
CA SER A 198 19.50 -8.43 -14.78
C SER A 198 18.04 -8.04 -15.08
N PRO A 199 17.79 -7.05 -15.96
CA PRO A 199 16.45 -6.70 -16.37
C PRO A 199 15.85 -7.85 -17.18
N VAL A 200 15.07 -8.71 -16.51
CA VAL A 200 14.38 -9.87 -17.10
C VAL A 200 12.88 -9.56 -17.22
N PRO A 201 12.20 -10.01 -18.29
CA PRO A 201 10.76 -9.88 -18.42
C PRO A 201 10.02 -10.41 -17.18
N GLY A 202 9.09 -9.61 -16.67
CA GLY A 202 8.28 -9.94 -15.49
C GLY A 202 8.89 -9.60 -14.13
N LEU A 203 10.12 -9.07 -14.08
CA LEU A 203 10.75 -8.69 -12.81
C LEU A 203 9.90 -7.70 -12.00
N ILE A 204 9.46 -6.61 -12.63
CA ILE A 204 8.62 -5.60 -11.98
C ILE A 204 7.30 -6.20 -11.49
N GLN A 205 6.65 -7.03 -12.31
CA GLN A 205 5.39 -7.68 -11.93
C GLN A 205 5.58 -8.63 -10.75
N TRP A 206 6.65 -9.41 -10.76
CA TRP A 206 7.01 -10.30 -9.66
C TRP A 206 7.30 -9.52 -8.38
N GLN A 207 8.13 -8.46 -8.43
CA GLN A 207 8.41 -7.57 -7.29
C GLN A 207 7.13 -7.01 -6.69
N ARG A 208 6.23 -6.46 -7.51
CA ARG A 208 4.96 -5.93 -7.03
C ARG A 208 4.10 -7.01 -6.37
N THR A 209 4.00 -8.18 -6.98
CA THR A 209 3.10 -9.23 -6.49
C THR A 209 3.63 -9.85 -5.20
N ILE A 210 4.94 -10.13 -5.11
CA ILE A 210 5.53 -10.66 -3.88
C ILE A 210 5.48 -9.64 -2.75
N THR A 211 5.75 -8.35 -3.03
CA THR A 211 5.62 -7.28 -2.02
C THR A 211 4.18 -7.14 -1.54
N LYS A 212 3.19 -7.17 -2.44
CA LYS A 212 1.77 -7.13 -2.08
C LYS A 212 1.41 -8.30 -1.15
N LEU A 213 1.79 -9.52 -1.53
CA LEU A 213 1.53 -10.72 -0.72
C LEU A 213 2.18 -10.61 0.67
N THR A 214 3.43 -10.15 0.74
CA THR A 214 4.11 -9.93 2.02
C THR A 214 3.37 -8.92 2.90
N LEU A 215 2.92 -7.80 2.33
CA LEU A 215 2.18 -6.77 3.05
C LEU A 215 0.81 -7.27 3.54
N SER A 216 0.09 -8.05 2.71
CA SER A 216 -1.17 -8.71 3.10
C SER A 216 -0.98 -9.61 4.33
N LEU A 217 0.11 -10.38 4.37
CA LEU A 217 0.43 -11.25 5.51
C LEU A 217 0.91 -10.47 6.74
N LEU A 218 1.66 -9.38 6.56
CA LEU A 218 2.07 -8.50 7.65
C LEU A 218 0.86 -7.96 8.41
N VAL A 219 -0.12 -7.38 7.71
CA VAL A 219 -1.36 -6.86 8.35
C VAL A 219 -2.09 -7.94 9.12
N THR A 220 -2.14 -9.15 8.57
CA THR A 220 -2.82 -10.27 9.20
C THR A 220 -2.12 -10.68 10.49
N SER A 221 -0.78 -10.81 10.46
CA SER A 221 0.01 -11.13 11.65
C SER A 221 -0.12 -10.06 12.75
N VAL A 222 -0.21 -8.80 12.36
CA VAL A 222 -0.39 -7.64 13.25
C VAL A 222 -1.80 -7.60 13.83
N SER A 223 -2.82 -7.99 13.05
CA SER A 223 -4.22 -8.04 13.51
C SER A 223 -4.50 -9.20 14.47
N LEU A 224 -3.72 -10.27 14.40
CA LEU A 224 -3.86 -11.45 15.26
C LEU A 224 -3.17 -11.33 16.62
N GLN A 225 -2.32 -10.31 16.83
CA GLN A 225 -1.70 -10.07 18.15
C GLN A 225 -2.71 -9.42 19.11
N PRO A 226 -3.14 -10.12 20.18
CA PRO A 226 -3.90 -9.50 21.24
C PRO A 226 -2.96 -8.60 22.05
N MET A 227 -3.37 -7.36 22.31
CA MET A 227 -2.68 -6.33 23.10
C MET A 227 -2.43 -6.70 24.59
N SER A 228 -2.40 -7.98 24.98
CA SER A 228 -2.39 -8.38 26.40
C SER A 228 -1.51 -9.57 26.77
N LEU A 229 -0.51 -9.95 25.96
CA LEU A 229 0.49 -10.93 26.39
C LEU A 229 1.78 -10.21 26.78
N SER A 230 2.29 -10.49 27.98
CA SER A 230 3.53 -9.93 28.50
C SER A 230 4.71 -10.27 27.57
N PRO A 231 5.76 -9.43 27.55
CA PRO A 231 6.97 -9.66 26.73
C PRO A 231 7.56 -11.07 26.88
N ASP A 232 7.38 -11.69 28.06
CA ASP A 232 7.91 -13.01 28.40
C ASP A 232 7.17 -14.16 27.70
N ALA A 233 5.86 -14.02 27.39
CA ALA A 233 5.08 -15.05 26.69
C ALA A 233 5.37 -15.08 25.17
N ILE A 234 5.82 -13.95 24.61
CA ILE A 234 6.29 -13.87 23.23
C ILE A 234 7.59 -14.69 23.09
N HIS A 235 8.44 -14.65 24.13
CA HIS A 235 9.75 -15.30 24.12
C HIS A 235 9.68 -16.84 24.21
N GLU A 236 8.60 -17.41 24.75
CA GLU A 236 8.39 -18.86 24.85
C GLU A 236 7.78 -19.49 23.58
N LEU A 237 7.14 -18.70 22.70
CA LEU A 237 6.66 -19.15 21.39
C LEU A 237 7.73 -19.04 20.29
N THR A 238 8.84 -18.33 20.57
CA THR A 238 9.89 -17.92 19.62
C THR A 238 11.20 -18.68 19.82
N SER A 239 11.16 -20.01 19.84
CA SER A 239 12.38 -20.81 19.83
C SER A 239 12.36 -21.88 18.74
N GLY A 240 12.91 -21.55 17.56
CA GLY A 240 13.54 -22.60 16.75
C GLY A 240 13.61 -22.47 15.22
N THR A 241 13.03 -21.47 14.55
CA THR A 241 13.16 -21.32 13.08
C THR A 241 13.25 -19.84 12.71
N ALA A 242 13.90 -19.46 11.60
CA ALA A 242 14.08 -18.05 11.21
C ALA A 242 12.74 -17.29 11.21
N GLU A 243 12.50 -16.50 12.27
CA GLU A 243 11.17 -16.05 12.62
C GLU A 243 10.68 -14.92 11.71
N PHE A 244 9.42 -15.01 11.28
CA PHE A 244 8.73 -13.96 10.55
C PHE A 244 8.49 -12.76 11.49
N GLN A 245 9.50 -11.89 11.65
CA GLN A 245 9.41 -10.68 12.47
C GLN A 245 8.81 -9.52 11.65
N PRO A 246 7.59 -9.04 11.95
CA PRO A 246 6.91 -8.08 11.09
C PRO A 246 7.67 -6.77 10.89
N SER A 247 8.32 -6.25 11.93
CA SER A 247 9.11 -5.01 11.89
C SER A 247 10.35 -5.15 11.01
N LEU A 248 11.07 -6.28 11.11
CA LEU A 248 12.25 -6.56 10.30
C LEU A 248 11.88 -6.66 8.82
N ILE A 249 10.78 -7.34 8.52
CA ILE A 249 10.29 -7.53 7.16
C ILE A 249 9.85 -6.20 6.56
N LEU A 250 9.10 -5.38 7.30
CA LEU A 250 8.71 -4.04 6.85
C LEU A 250 9.95 -3.15 6.63
N SER A 251 10.91 -3.19 7.57
CA SER A 251 12.18 -2.46 7.45
C SER A 251 12.95 -2.84 6.18
N HIS A 252 12.99 -4.14 5.87
CA HIS A 252 13.62 -4.67 4.67
C HIS A 252 12.94 -4.17 3.39
N LEU A 253 11.61 -4.17 3.34
CA LEU A 253 10.84 -3.65 2.21
C LEU A 253 11.10 -2.15 1.99
N LEU A 254 11.11 -1.36 3.07
CA LEU A 254 11.40 0.08 3.05
C LEU A 254 12.83 0.38 2.58
N CYS A 255 13.79 -0.47 2.94
CA CYS A 255 15.20 -0.35 2.54
C CYS A 255 15.52 -1.00 1.19
N SER A 256 14.51 -1.52 0.48
CA SER A 256 14.74 -2.25 -0.77
C SER A 256 15.43 -1.38 -1.83
N LYS A 257 16.38 -1.95 -2.57
CA LYS A 257 17.00 -1.26 -3.71
C LYS A 257 16.04 -1.01 -4.88
N PHE A 258 14.89 -1.69 -4.91
CA PHE A 258 13.91 -1.57 -5.97
C PHE A 258 12.90 -0.47 -5.66
N LEU A 259 12.70 0.43 -6.62
CA LEU A 259 11.77 1.53 -6.46
C LEU A 259 10.33 1.02 -6.28
N GLU A 260 9.95 0.02 -7.07
CA GLU A 260 8.60 -0.55 -7.11
C GLU A 260 8.23 -1.21 -5.78
N VAL A 261 9.20 -1.83 -5.10
CA VAL A 261 9.02 -2.42 -3.78
C VAL A 261 8.80 -1.32 -2.75
N ARG A 262 9.70 -0.31 -2.71
CA ARG A 262 9.60 0.80 -1.75
C ARG A 262 8.31 1.59 -1.95
N PHE A 263 8.00 1.93 -3.19
CA PHE A 263 6.79 2.70 -3.54
C PHE A 263 5.53 1.97 -3.08
N LEU A 264 5.36 0.70 -3.44
CA LEU A 264 4.18 -0.08 -3.05
C LEU A 264 4.10 -0.25 -1.53
N THR A 265 5.24 -0.43 -0.86
CA THR A 265 5.30 -0.53 0.61
C THR A 265 4.80 0.76 1.27
N LEU A 266 5.32 1.91 0.83
CA LEU A 266 4.93 3.22 1.35
C LEU A 266 3.46 3.55 1.07
N GLU A 267 3.00 3.25 -0.14
CA GLU A 267 1.59 3.41 -0.53
C GLU A 267 0.67 2.56 0.35
N THR A 268 1.03 1.29 0.58
CA THR A 268 0.23 0.38 1.40
C THR A 268 0.22 0.79 2.88
N VAL A 269 1.36 1.22 3.43
CA VAL A 269 1.42 1.74 4.80
C VAL A 269 0.56 3.00 4.97
N LEU A 270 0.55 3.89 3.97
CA LEU A 270 -0.32 5.07 4.00
C LEU A 270 -1.80 4.69 3.94
N LEU A 271 -2.17 3.70 3.13
CA LEU A 271 -3.55 3.18 3.11
C LEU A 271 -3.95 2.65 4.49
N TRP A 272 -3.06 1.92 5.18
CA TRP A 272 -3.32 1.47 6.55
C TRP A 272 -3.57 2.65 7.49
N LEU A 273 -2.79 3.72 7.38
CA LEU A 273 -2.95 4.94 8.19
C LEU A 273 -4.23 5.72 7.86
N GLU A 274 -4.60 5.82 6.59
CA GLU A 274 -5.82 6.53 6.14
C GLU A 274 -7.10 5.78 6.53
N GLU A 275 -7.08 4.44 6.50
CA GLU A 275 -8.17 3.61 7.02
C GLU A 275 -8.39 3.85 8.53
N MET A 276 -7.34 4.17 9.29
CA MET A 276 -7.46 4.51 10.72
C MET A 276 -8.30 5.77 10.96
N ASP A 277 -8.09 6.81 10.14
CA ASP A 277 -8.77 8.11 10.26
C ASP A 277 -10.28 8.00 9.96
N SER A 278 -10.70 6.93 9.27
CA SER A 278 -12.08 6.68 8.85
C SER A 278 -13.00 6.05 9.92
N ASN A 279 -12.55 5.94 11.18
CA ASN A 279 -13.33 5.50 12.37
C ASN A 279 -13.87 4.05 12.37
N GLN A 280 -13.44 3.14 11.49
CA GLN A 280 -14.09 1.82 11.39
C GLN A 280 -13.54 0.68 12.26
N VAL A 281 -12.29 0.72 12.78
CA VAL A 281 -11.77 -0.36 13.66
C VAL A 281 -10.74 0.16 14.66
N LYS A 282 -11.00 0.12 15.98
CA LYS A 282 -10.09 0.69 17.00
C LYS A 282 -8.85 -0.18 17.33
N GLU A 283 -8.96 -1.50 17.22
CA GLU A 283 -7.89 -2.44 17.66
C GLU A 283 -6.77 -2.61 16.62
N THR A 284 -7.10 -2.72 15.32
CA THR A 284 -6.12 -2.81 14.23
C THR A 284 -5.26 -1.54 14.13
N ASN A 285 -5.85 -0.38 14.46
CA ASN A 285 -5.20 0.92 14.43
C ASN A 285 -4.02 1.02 15.41
N GLY A 286 -4.16 0.43 16.60
CA GLY A 286 -3.08 0.42 17.61
C GLY A 286 -1.89 -0.43 17.16
N ASN A 287 -2.15 -1.59 16.57
CA ASN A 287 -1.11 -2.53 16.18
C ASN A 287 -0.30 -2.02 14.97
N VAL A 288 -0.92 -1.31 14.03
CA VAL A 288 -0.21 -0.64 12.91
C VAL A 288 0.71 0.47 13.44
N LEU A 289 0.24 1.32 14.34
CA LEU A 289 1.09 2.35 14.96
C LEU A 289 2.24 1.73 15.75
N PHE A 290 2.00 0.62 16.45
CA PHE A 290 3.05 -0.11 17.14
C PHE A 290 4.09 -0.65 16.16
N LEU A 291 3.67 -1.28 15.06
CA LEU A 291 4.61 -1.74 14.01
C LEU A 291 5.44 -0.57 13.46
N LEU A 292 4.80 0.57 13.18
CA LEU A 292 5.49 1.77 12.69
C LEU A 292 6.48 2.34 13.71
N SER A 293 6.14 2.31 15.00
CA SER A 293 7.05 2.72 16.07
C SER A 293 8.35 1.90 16.08
N GLN A 294 8.28 0.62 15.69
CA GLN A 294 9.44 -0.27 15.61
C GLN A 294 10.31 -0.08 14.36
N VAL A 295 9.82 0.67 13.36
CA VAL A 295 10.57 0.97 12.12
C VAL A 295 10.83 2.47 11.93
N GLU A 296 10.66 3.27 12.99
CA GLU A 296 10.87 4.72 12.94
C GLU A 296 12.27 5.09 12.46
N ASP A 297 13.31 4.43 12.97
CA ASP A 297 14.69 4.72 12.56
C ASP A 297 14.94 4.38 11.09
N THR A 298 14.29 3.33 10.59
CA THR A 298 14.30 2.99 9.17
C THR A 298 13.63 4.07 8.33
N LEU A 299 12.48 4.60 8.77
CA LEU A 299 11.78 5.71 8.11
C LEU A 299 12.61 7.00 8.12
N LYS A 300 13.22 7.35 9.26
CA LYS A 300 14.11 8.53 9.40
C LYS A 300 15.32 8.42 8.46
N LYS A 301 15.95 7.25 8.39
CA LYS A 301 17.05 6.98 7.46
C LYS A 301 16.60 7.07 6.00
N LEU A 302 15.46 6.47 5.67
CA LEU A 302 14.91 6.50 4.32
C LEU A 302 14.56 7.93 3.88
N ALA A 303 13.99 8.76 4.75
CA ALA A 303 13.65 10.15 4.46
C ALA A 303 14.86 10.97 4.00
N VAL A 304 16.05 10.72 4.57
CA VAL A 304 17.28 11.44 4.20
C VAL A 304 17.95 10.86 2.95
N GLN A 305 17.76 9.56 2.68
CA GLN A 305 18.45 8.84 1.60
C GLN A 305 17.64 8.72 0.31
N GLU A 306 16.32 8.89 0.39
CA GLU A 306 15.42 8.72 -0.75
C GLU A 306 15.69 9.76 -1.84
N LYS A 307 15.83 9.27 -3.07
CA LYS A 307 16.07 10.09 -4.26
C LYS A 307 14.81 10.29 -5.09
N HIS A 308 13.85 9.37 -4.99
CA HIS A 308 12.60 9.45 -5.74
C HIS A 308 11.61 10.37 -5.02
N PRO A 309 11.16 11.47 -5.66
CA PRO A 309 10.38 12.51 -4.98
C PRO A 309 9.03 12.00 -4.45
N GLU A 310 8.36 11.12 -5.17
CA GLU A 310 7.07 10.57 -4.71
C GLU A 310 7.25 9.63 -3.51
N CYS A 311 8.33 8.86 -3.47
CA CYS A 311 8.61 8.02 -2.30
C CYS A 311 8.97 8.89 -1.10
N LEU A 312 9.76 9.94 -1.31
CA LEU A 312 10.11 10.89 -0.25
C LEU A 312 8.85 11.56 0.32
N ALA A 313 7.93 12.00 -0.55
CA ALA A 313 6.66 12.58 -0.12
C ALA A 313 5.87 11.62 0.77
N LYS A 314 5.80 10.34 0.38
CA LYS A 314 5.10 9.30 1.15
C LYS A 314 5.78 8.99 2.49
N VAL A 315 7.10 8.92 2.53
CA VAL A 315 7.85 8.73 3.79
C VAL A 315 7.59 9.91 4.74
N LEU A 316 7.69 11.14 4.25
CA LEU A 316 7.42 12.32 5.05
C LEU A 316 5.95 12.38 5.51
N LYS A 317 5.01 11.93 4.66
CA LYS A 317 3.59 11.81 5.01
C LYS A 317 3.38 10.80 6.14
N ILE A 318 4.00 9.62 6.09
CA ILE A 318 3.97 8.63 7.18
C ILE A 318 4.52 9.24 8.47
N LEU A 319 5.66 9.94 8.40
CA LEU A 319 6.24 10.61 9.57
C LEU A 319 5.33 11.70 10.14
N CYS A 320 4.49 12.35 9.33
CA CYS A 320 3.47 13.28 9.82
C CYS A 320 2.40 12.59 10.68
N HIS A 321 2.14 11.29 10.52
CA HIS A 321 1.18 10.56 11.34
C HIS A 321 1.76 10.12 12.68
N LEU A 322 3.09 10.13 12.83
CA LEU A 322 3.77 9.81 14.09
C LEU A 322 3.79 11.01 15.04
N LYS A 323 3.97 10.71 16.33
CA LYS A 323 4.10 11.75 17.36
C LYS A 323 5.44 12.46 17.19
N ILE A 324 5.43 13.79 17.15
CA ILE A 324 6.65 14.57 16.92
C ILE A 324 7.72 14.30 18.00
N GLU A 325 7.29 13.95 19.22
CA GLU A 325 8.19 13.62 20.32
C GLU A 325 8.98 12.32 20.08
N THR A 326 8.41 11.34 19.38
CA THR A 326 9.09 10.05 19.09
C THR A 326 10.09 10.18 17.94
N LEU A 327 9.93 11.22 17.12
CA LEU A 327 10.89 11.49 16.04
C LEU A 327 12.28 11.89 16.55
N PHE A 328 12.41 12.30 17.82
CA PHE A 328 13.66 12.76 18.41
C PHE A 328 14.21 11.82 19.49
N PRO A 329 15.54 11.56 19.53
CA PRO A 329 16.56 12.12 18.65
C PRO A 329 16.45 11.62 17.21
N TRP A 330 16.61 12.52 16.23
CA TRP A 330 16.60 12.14 14.82
C TRP A 330 17.98 11.59 14.45
N ILE A 331 18.10 10.27 14.43
CA ILE A 331 19.35 9.58 14.10
C ILE A 331 19.25 9.08 12.67
N ALA A 332 19.94 9.75 11.75
CA ALA A 332 20.08 9.29 10.38
C ALA A 332 21.53 8.81 10.18
N SER A 333 21.66 7.52 9.85
CA SER A 333 22.93 6.79 9.72
C SER A 333 23.86 6.91 10.93
N THR A 334 24.72 7.93 10.95
CA THR A 334 25.73 8.17 12.01
C THR A 334 25.64 9.58 12.59
N SER A 335 24.72 10.42 12.09
CA SER A 335 24.57 11.80 12.50
C SER A 335 23.26 12.03 13.25
N VAL A 336 23.36 12.68 14.42
CA VAL A 336 22.21 13.21 15.12
C VAL A 336 21.84 14.53 14.48
N MET A 337 20.67 14.59 13.85
CA MET A 337 20.10 15.84 13.33
C MET A 337 19.34 16.53 14.47
N SER A 338 19.70 17.78 14.74
CA SER A 338 18.92 18.61 15.66
C SER A 338 17.60 19.01 15.03
N GLU A 339 16.61 19.34 15.87
CA GLU A 339 15.29 19.83 15.46
C GLU A 339 15.42 21.04 14.51
N ALA A 340 16.34 21.97 14.80
CA ALA A 340 16.59 23.13 13.94
C ALA A 340 17.15 22.74 12.56
N LYS A 341 18.08 21.78 12.50
CA LYS A 341 18.62 21.28 11.23
C LYS A 341 17.55 20.55 10.42
N LEU A 342 16.67 19.79 11.09
CA LEU A 342 15.55 19.13 10.43
C LEU A 342 14.56 20.15 9.85
N LEU A 343 14.22 21.20 10.59
CA LEU A 343 13.35 22.27 10.11
C LEU A 343 13.93 22.93 8.85
N LYS A 344 15.19 23.33 8.91
CA LYS A 344 15.90 23.93 7.77
C LYS A 344 15.92 23.00 6.55
N TRP A 345 16.11 21.70 6.76
CA TRP A 345 16.07 20.71 5.68
C TRP A 345 14.66 20.61 5.07
N ILE A 346 13.60 20.49 5.87
CA ILE A 346 12.22 20.44 5.37
C ILE A 346 11.87 21.71 4.58
N LEU A 347 12.23 22.89 5.11
CA LEU A 347 11.99 24.16 4.42
C LEU A 347 12.74 24.25 3.09
N SER A 348 13.97 23.72 3.01
CA SER A 348 14.71 23.66 1.75
C SER A 348 14.04 22.77 0.69
N ILE A 349 13.33 21.71 1.11
CA ILE A 349 12.53 20.89 0.19
C ILE A 349 11.33 21.71 -0.32
N ALA A 350 10.63 22.41 0.58
CA ALA A 350 9.46 23.22 0.25
C ALA A 350 9.76 24.35 -0.77
N GLU A 351 11.01 24.85 -0.80
CA GLU A 351 11.46 25.89 -1.74
C GLU A 351 11.85 25.36 -3.13
N THR A 352 11.84 24.05 -3.33
CA THR A 352 12.23 23.45 -4.61
C THR A 352 11.24 23.87 -5.71
N ARG A 353 11.77 24.33 -6.85
CA ARG A 353 10.95 24.69 -8.01
C ARG A 353 10.18 23.46 -8.52
N ASN A 354 8.91 23.65 -8.90
CA ASN A 354 8.02 22.60 -9.40
C ASN A 354 7.81 21.44 -8.41
N ILE A 355 7.66 21.76 -7.13
CA ILE A 355 7.26 20.80 -6.10
C ILE A 355 5.87 20.23 -6.40
N SER A 356 5.69 18.92 -6.18
CA SER A 356 4.36 18.30 -6.33
C SER A 356 3.42 18.76 -5.21
N LEU A 357 2.11 18.70 -5.46
CA LEU A 357 1.09 19.06 -4.47
C LEU A 357 1.21 18.22 -3.19
N GLU A 358 1.44 16.91 -3.35
CA GLU A 358 1.65 16.00 -2.23
C GLU A 358 2.87 16.43 -1.39
N MET A 359 3.99 16.75 -2.05
CA MET A 359 5.20 17.18 -1.34
C MET A 359 5.01 18.56 -0.67
N GLN A 360 4.32 19.50 -1.32
CA GLN A 360 4.02 20.81 -0.75
C GLN A 360 3.13 20.69 0.51
N SER A 361 2.08 19.87 0.44
CA SER A 361 1.19 19.59 1.57
C SER A 361 1.94 18.95 2.75
N VAL A 362 2.79 17.96 2.46
CA VAL A 362 3.52 17.21 3.48
C VAL A 362 4.62 18.05 4.13
N THR A 363 5.39 18.82 3.34
CA THR A 363 6.43 19.71 3.88
C THR A 363 5.83 20.82 4.73
N LEU A 364 4.73 21.43 4.30
CA LEU A 364 3.97 22.40 5.10
C LEU A 364 3.51 21.80 6.44
N THR A 365 2.95 20.59 6.40
CA THR A 365 2.45 19.89 7.60
C THR A 365 3.59 19.60 8.57
N LEU A 366 4.67 18.96 8.10
CA LEU A 366 5.78 18.53 8.96
C LEU A 366 6.56 19.73 9.52
N ALA A 367 6.83 20.75 8.70
CA ALA A 367 7.48 21.98 9.16
C ALA A 367 6.66 22.64 10.27
N SER A 368 5.33 22.70 10.12
CA SER A 368 4.45 23.32 11.11
C SER A 368 4.41 22.55 12.43
N LYS A 369 4.30 21.21 12.37
CA LYS A 369 4.41 20.36 13.57
C LYS A 369 5.73 20.57 14.31
N LEU A 370 6.83 20.69 13.57
CA LEU A 370 8.14 20.90 14.14
C LEU A 370 8.32 22.31 14.73
N VAL A 371 7.78 23.35 14.10
CA VAL A 371 7.76 24.72 14.64
C VAL A 371 6.97 24.76 15.95
N ILE A 372 5.77 24.18 16.00
CA ILE A 372 4.96 24.10 17.22
C ILE A 372 5.74 23.39 18.33
N HIS A 373 6.34 22.23 18.04
CA HIS A 373 7.15 21.48 18.98
C HIS A 373 8.34 22.29 19.52
N LEU A 374 9.07 22.97 18.62
CA LEU A 374 10.21 23.81 18.98
C LEU A 374 9.81 24.96 19.90
N MET A 375 8.67 25.62 19.64
CA MET A 375 8.20 26.75 20.45
C MET A 375 7.74 26.30 21.84
N LEU A 376 7.07 25.14 21.93
CA LEU A 376 6.68 24.57 23.22
C LEU A 376 7.90 24.13 24.05
N LYS A 377 8.95 23.59 23.40
CA LYS A 377 10.16 23.10 24.10
C LYS A 377 11.14 24.22 24.49
N LYS A 378 11.27 25.28 23.70
CA LYS A 378 12.27 26.36 23.90
C LYS A 378 11.78 27.52 24.79
N GLN A 379 10.76 27.31 25.62
CA GLN A 379 10.27 28.33 26.56
C GLN A 379 11.35 28.89 27.52
N GLU A 380 12.56 28.30 27.57
CA GLU A 380 13.66 28.68 28.48
C GLU A 380 15.00 29.10 27.80
N LYS A 381 15.17 29.07 26.46
CA LYS A 381 16.46 29.38 25.79
C LYS A 381 16.31 30.30 24.56
N SER A 382 17.34 31.09 24.24
CA SER A 382 17.28 32.09 23.16
C SER A 382 16.92 31.48 21.80
N LEU A 383 16.02 32.16 21.09
CA LEU A 383 15.44 31.74 19.81
C LEU A 383 16.30 32.16 18.60
N ASP A 384 17.35 32.95 18.82
CA ASP A 384 18.12 33.65 17.77
C ASP A 384 18.68 32.73 16.67
N SER A 385 18.96 31.46 16.99
CA SER A 385 19.50 30.49 16.03
C SER A 385 18.49 29.97 15.01
N ILE A 386 17.19 30.17 15.23
CA ILE A 386 16.10 29.65 14.36
C ILE A 386 15.19 30.76 13.81
N THR A 387 15.45 32.03 14.11
CA THR A 387 14.60 33.16 13.69
C THR A 387 14.41 33.23 12.18
N GLN A 388 15.46 32.95 11.40
CA GLN A 388 15.37 32.92 9.94
C GLN A 388 14.47 31.78 9.44
N ASP A 389 14.62 30.57 10.02
CA ASP A 389 13.82 29.40 9.66
C ASP A 389 12.34 29.62 10.03
N LEU A 390 12.07 30.32 11.14
CA LEU A 390 10.72 30.70 11.55
C LEU A 390 10.05 31.67 10.56
N ARG A 391 10.77 32.70 10.13
CA ARG A 391 10.26 33.64 9.12
C ARG A 391 10.00 32.94 7.78
N GLN A 392 10.87 32.02 7.40
CA GLN A 392 10.70 31.21 6.19
C GLN A 392 9.46 30.30 6.30
N TRP A 393 9.20 29.71 7.47
CA TRP A 393 7.95 28.98 7.72
C TRP A 393 6.71 29.87 7.62
N VAL A 394 6.72 31.08 8.19
CA VAL A 394 5.60 32.04 8.06
C VAL A 394 5.33 32.36 6.58
N HIS A 395 6.40 32.56 5.79
CA HIS A 395 6.26 32.79 4.36
C HIS A 395 5.64 31.58 3.64
N LEU A 396 6.07 30.36 3.98
CA LEU A 396 5.53 29.12 3.43
C LEU A 396 4.03 28.99 3.73
N VAL A 397 3.59 29.27 4.97
CA VAL A 397 2.18 29.26 5.37
C VAL A 397 1.40 30.31 4.56
N ALA A 398 1.93 31.53 4.45
CA ALA A 398 1.28 32.61 3.71
C ALA A 398 1.13 32.31 2.21
N GLN A 399 2.17 31.75 1.59
CA GLN A 399 2.12 31.30 0.20
C GLN A 399 1.06 30.21 0.01
N SER A 400 0.96 29.28 0.95
CA SER A 400 0.02 28.16 0.92
C SER A 400 -1.45 28.58 1.09
N CYS A 401 -1.71 29.76 1.65
CA CYS A 401 -3.05 30.36 1.75
C CYS A 401 -3.45 31.17 0.52
N GLY A 402 -2.55 31.41 -0.43
CA GLY A 402 -2.83 32.24 -1.60
C GLY A 402 -3.92 31.67 -2.50
N VAL A 403 -4.75 32.54 -3.06
CA VAL A 403 -5.88 32.16 -3.95
C VAL A 403 -5.42 31.35 -5.17
N GLU A 404 -4.19 31.58 -5.62
CA GLU A 404 -3.54 30.85 -6.74
C GLU A 404 -3.21 29.38 -6.42
N GLN A 405 -3.21 28.99 -5.14
CA GLN A 405 -2.91 27.61 -4.73
C GLN A 405 -4.11 26.70 -5.00
N GLN A 406 -3.87 25.39 -5.09
CA GLN A 406 -4.97 24.43 -5.18
C GLN A 406 -5.70 24.29 -3.85
N THR A 407 -6.99 23.93 -3.91
CA THR A 407 -7.86 23.77 -2.73
C THR A 407 -7.27 22.85 -1.66
N GLU A 408 -6.60 21.75 -2.06
CA GLU A 408 -5.95 20.83 -1.13
C GLU A 408 -4.85 21.51 -0.29
N ILE A 409 -4.02 22.36 -0.90
CA ILE A 409 -2.96 23.09 -0.21
C ILE A 409 -3.54 24.10 0.78
N ARG A 410 -4.61 24.80 0.39
CA ARG A 410 -5.31 25.75 1.26
C ARG A 410 -5.98 25.04 2.44
N LEU A 411 -6.53 23.84 2.22
CA LEU A 411 -7.03 22.98 3.30
C LEU A 411 -5.92 22.53 4.25
N THR A 412 -4.75 22.17 3.73
CA THR A 412 -3.58 21.84 4.56
C THR A 412 -3.11 23.04 5.37
N ALA A 413 -3.07 24.23 4.76
CA ALA A 413 -2.74 25.47 5.47
C ALA A 413 -3.74 25.78 6.60
N ALA A 414 -5.05 25.59 6.34
CA ALA A 414 -6.08 25.74 7.37
C ALA A 414 -5.86 24.76 8.54
N LYS A 415 -5.61 23.47 8.26
CA LYS A 415 -5.30 22.46 9.29
C LYS A 415 -4.07 22.83 10.13
N VAL A 416 -3.00 23.24 9.46
CA VAL A 416 -1.77 23.71 10.10
C VAL A 416 -2.03 24.90 11.03
N LEU A 417 -2.84 25.87 10.59
CA LEU A 417 -3.16 27.04 11.39
C LEU A 417 -4.04 26.68 12.60
N ILE A 418 -4.98 25.73 12.46
CA ILE A 418 -5.75 25.18 13.59
C ILE A 418 -4.81 24.63 14.67
N ASP A 419 -3.82 23.84 14.28
CA ASP A 419 -2.87 23.25 15.22
C ASP A 419 -1.91 24.31 15.82
N ALA A 420 -1.55 25.33 15.04
CA ALA A 420 -0.61 26.36 15.42
C ALA A 420 -1.22 27.43 16.36
N VAL A 421 -2.48 27.83 16.16
CA VAL A 421 -3.12 28.94 16.88
C VAL A 421 -3.02 28.79 18.42
N PRO A 422 -3.35 27.63 19.02
CA PRO A 422 -3.29 27.46 20.47
C PRO A 422 -1.90 27.72 21.07
N SER A 423 -0.87 27.21 20.39
CA SER A 423 0.49 27.21 20.91
C SER A 423 1.27 28.46 20.52
N LEU A 424 0.89 29.14 19.43
CA LEU A 424 1.67 30.21 18.82
C LEU A 424 0.96 31.57 18.83
N LEU A 425 -0.24 31.66 18.26
CA LEU A 425 -0.92 32.96 18.05
C LEU A 425 -1.76 33.40 19.24
N ALA A 426 -2.32 32.45 19.98
CA ALA A 426 -3.16 32.68 21.14
C ALA A 426 -2.42 32.44 22.47
N ASN A 427 -1.09 32.28 22.41
CA ASN A 427 -0.24 32.10 23.57
C ASN A 427 0.04 33.45 24.25
N LYS A 428 0.18 33.46 25.58
CA LYS A 428 0.57 34.64 26.36
C LYS A 428 1.97 35.14 25.97
N GLN A 429 2.87 34.23 25.58
CA GLN A 429 4.20 34.56 25.07
C GLN A 429 4.15 34.69 23.55
N LEU A 430 4.48 35.88 23.03
CA LEU A 430 4.61 36.10 21.59
C LEU A 430 6.00 35.63 21.13
N TYR A 431 6.04 34.54 20.36
CA TYR A 431 7.28 33.97 19.84
C TYR A 431 7.76 34.62 18.53
N PHE A 432 6.87 35.33 17.85
CA PHE A 432 7.15 35.99 16.58
C PHE A 432 7.24 37.50 16.74
N ASP A 433 7.91 38.16 15.80
CA ASP A 433 7.80 39.60 15.66
C ASP A 433 6.36 39.99 15.25
N ILE A 434 6.04 41.28 15.36
CA ILE A 434 4.70 41.77 15.08
C ILE A 434 4.30 41.55 13.61
N LEU A 435 5.25 41.60 12.69
CA LEU A 435 5.00 41.46 11.26
C LEU A 435 4.63 40.01 10.92
N ASP A 436 5.41 39.06 11.42
CA ASP A 436 5.21 37.63 11.24
C ASP A 436 3.89 37.20 11.91
N THR A 437 3.59 37.71 13.10
CA THR A 437 2.31 37.46 13.80
C THR A 437 1.12 37.96 12.99
N LEU A 438 1.17 39.22 12.51
CA LEU A 438 0.10 39.80 11.69
C LEU A 438 -0.06 39.08 10.36
N THR A 439 1.04 38.58 9.78
CA THR A 439 1.02 37.79 8.54
C THR A 439 0.22 36.51 8.73
N LEU A 440 0.42 35.77 9.83
CA LEU A 440 -0.35 34.56 10.13
C LEU A 440 -1.84 34.87 10.39
N TRP A 441 -2.15 35.96 11.11
CA TRP A 441 -3.55 36.41 11.26
C TRP A 441 -4.20 36.75 9.92
N LYS A 442 -3.47 37.44 9.03
CA LYS A 442 -3.93 37.71 7.67
C LYS A 442 -4.23 36.41 6.91
N CYS A 443 -3.42 35.37 7.06
CA CYS A 443 -3.67 34.06 6.46
C CYS A 443 -5.01 33.47 6.91
N ILE A 444 -5.31 33.53 8.21
CA ILE A 444 -6.60 33.07 8.76
C ILE A 444 -7.77 33.85 8.12
N PHE A 445 -7.67 35.18 8.00
CA PHE A 445 -8.71 35.98 7.37
C PHE A 445 -8.88 35.68 5.87
N ILE A 446 -7.79 35.39 5.15
CA ILE A 446 -7.85 34.96 3.75
C ILE A 446 -8.63 33.65 3.64
N LEU A 447 -8.33 32.65 4.47
CA LEU A 447 -8.99 31.34 4.42
C LEU A 447 -10.46 31.39 4.85
N LEU A 448 -10.84 32.29 5.77
CA LEU A 448 -12.23 32.52 6.14
C LEU A 448 -13.05 33.16 5.01
N GLN A 449 -12.38 33.85 4.09
CA GLN A 449 -12.96 34.48 2.90
C GLN A 449 -12.68 33.68 1.62
N ASP A 450 -12.23 32.43 1.74
CA ASP A 450 -11.92 31.58 0.58
C ASP A 450 -13.18 31.35 -0.27
N GLU A 451 -13.03 31.24 -1.59
CA GLU A 451 -14.15 30.96 -2.51
C GLU A 451 -14.73 29.55 -2.29
N GLU A 452 -13.88 28.60 -1.89
CA GLU A 452 -14.26 27.20 -1.67
C GLU A 452 -14.88 27.01 -0.28
N GLN A 453 -16.12 26.49 -0.24
CA GLN A 453 -16.84 26.28 1.00
C GLN A 453 -16.09 25.37 1.97
N VAL A 454 -15.47 24.29 1.48
CA VAL A 454 -14.75 23.32 2.32
C VAL A 454 -13.57 23.98 3.06
N VAL A 455 -12.92 24.98 2.44
CA VAL A 455 -11.83 25.74 3.07
C VAL A 455 -12.37 26.68 4.15
N ARG A 456 -13.46 27.42 3.86
CA ARG A 456 -14.10 28.29 4.85
C ARG A 456 -14.60 27.53 6.07
N ASP A 457 -15.24 26.38 5.84
CA ASP A 457 -15.77 25.52 6.90
C ASP A 457 -14.62 25.05 7.79
N LYS A 458 -13.51 24.60 7.20
CA LYS A 458 -12.30 24.22 7.96
C LYS A 458 -11.69 25.41 8.70
N ALA A 459 -11.58 26.58 8.08
CA ALA A 459 -11.02 27.78 8.71
C ALA A 459 -11.88 28.29 9.89
N THR A 460 -13.19 28.02 9.88
CA THR A 460 -14.10 28.39 10.97
C THR A 460 -13.76 27.67 12.29
N ASP A 461 -13.19 26.47 12.22
CA ASP A 461 -12.69 25.73 13.39
C ASP A 461 -11.67 26.57 14.18
N ILE A 462 -10.86 27.40 13.50
CA ILE A 462 -9.88 28.30 14.13
C ILE A 462 -10.58 29.33 15.04
N ILE A 463 -11.65 29.95 14.54
CA ILE A 463 -12.39 30.99 15.25
C ILE A 463 -13.07 30.42 16.50
N GLN A 464 -13.56 29.18 16.44
CA GLN A 464 -14.19 28.53 17.58
C GLN A 464 -13.21 28.38 18.76
N MET A 465 -11.90 28.30 18.52
CA MET A 465 -10.91 28.16 19.57
C MET A 465 -10.55 29.49 20.25
N ILE A 466 -10.69 30.63 19.56
CA ILE A 466 -10.28 31.97 20.06
C ILE A 466 -10.97 32.38 21.38
N PRO A 467 -12.30 32.21 21.56
CA PRO A 467 -12.97 32.56 22.82
C PRO A 467 -12.42 31.80 24.03
N HIS A 468 -12.02 30.54 23.85
CA HIS A 468 -11.42 29.74 24.92
C HIS A 468 -10.06 30.32 25.34
N PHE A 469 -9.25 30.79 24.39
CA PHE A 469 -7.97 31.44 24.69
C PHE A 469 -8.14 32.80 25.35
N LEU A 470 -9.03 33.65 24.84
CA LEU A 470 -9.31 34.96 25.46
C LEU A 470 -9.78 34.81 26.91
N LYS A 471 -10.49 33.72 27.23
CA LYS A 471 -10.91 33.39 28.59
C LYS A 471 -9.76 32.86 29.45
N ALA A 472 -8.85 32.07 28.89
CA ALA A 472 -7.64 31.60 29.57
C ALA A 472 -6.65 32.76 29.87
N CYS A 473 -6.56 33.75 28.98
CA CYS A 473 -5.73 34.94 29.20
C CYS A 473 -6.26 35.87 30.30
N LYS A 474 -7.57 35.83 30.61
CA LYS A 474 -8.22 36.65 31.65
C LYS A 474 -8.24 36.04 33.06
N LYS A 475 -7.79 34.80 33.24
CA LYS A 475 -7.90 34.05 34.51
C LYS A 475 -6.69 34.16 35.44
N ASP A 476 -5.68 34.94 35.05
CA ASP A 476 -4.62 35.47 35.92
C ASP A 476 -4.67 37.01 35.81
#